data_AF-A0AB34CM45-F1
#
_entry.id   AF-A0AB34CM45-F1
#
_cell.length_a   1.000
_cell.length_b   1.000
_cell.length_c   1.000
_cell.angle_alpha   90.00
_cell.angle_beta   90.00
_cell.angle_gamma   90.00
#
_symmetry.space_group_name_H-M   'P 1'
#
loop_
_entity.id
_entity.type
_entity.pdbx_description
1 polymer ?
#
loop_
_entity_poly.entity_id
_entity_poly.type
_entity_poly.pdbx_seq_one_letter_code
_entity_poly.pdbx_strand_id
1 'polypeptide(L)'
;MNMIRNTLFMLLSVCPMLVAAGPYETLQFTLRQQQITDDLRQKCQIPPAYSDEKLRQTFLNDKQNLKQNQLTLTAAAQALRNQDNPAYRERMAQVVCPPQTD
;
A
#
# COMPACT_ATOMS: atom_id res chain seq x y z
N MET A 1 31.78 44.62 37.45
CA MET A 1 31.94 43.17 37.75
C MET A 1 31.07 42.41 36.77
N ASN A 2 31.70 41.78 35.78
CA ASN A 2 30.99 41.14 34.66
C ASN A 2 30.59 39.71 35.05
N MET A 3 29.29 39.45 35.11
CA MET A 3 28.76 38.09 35.28
C MET A 3 28.66 37.45 33.90
N ILE A 4 29.69 36.70 33.51
CA ILE A 4 29.68 35.88 32.30
C ILE A 4 28.78 34.68 32.61
N ARG A 5 27.52 34.78 32.18
CA ARG A 5 26.51 33.73 32.34
C ARG A 5 26.81 32.63 31.31
N ASN A 6 27.47 31.57 31.78
CA ASN A 6 27.84 30.39 31.02
C ASN A 6 26.58 29.71 30.42
N THR A 7 26.30 29.96 29.14
CA THR A 7 25.27 29.28 28.37
C THR A 7 25.70 27.84 28.10
N LEU A 8 25.26 26.91 28.94
CA LEU A 8 25.37 25.48 28.71
C LEU A 8 24.44 25.11 27.53
N PHE A 9 24.99 25.09 26.32
CA PHE A 9 24.33 24.59 25.12
C PHE A 9 24.21 23.07 25.23
N MET A 10 23.14 22.58 25.85
CA MET A 10 22.73 21.18 25.72
C MET A 10 22.28 20.96 24.27
N LEU A 11 23.19 20.43 23.43
CA LEU A 11 22.79 19.75 22.20
C LEU A 11 22.00 18.49 22.61
N LEU A 12 20.69 18.65 22.80
CA LEU A 12 19.76 17.53 22.71
C LEU A 12 19.86 16.99 21.27
N SER A 13 20.58 15.88 21.13
CA SER A 13 20.53 15.04 19.94
C SER A 13 19.07 14.70 19.65
N VAL A 14 18.52 15.36 18.65
CA VAL A 14 17.25 14.98 18.04
C VAL A 14 17.51 13.66 17.34
N CYS A 15 17.37 12.55 18.07
CA CYS A 15 17.34 11.23 17.47
C CYS A 15 15.97 11.12 16.79
N PRO A 16 15.86 11.10 15.46
CA PRO A 16 14.59 10.79 14.84
C PRO A 16 14.30 9.34 15.21
N MET A 17 13.30 9.12 16.06
CA MET A 17 12.73 7.79 16.24
C MET A 17 12.10 7.39 14.91
N LEU A 18 12.89 6.78 14.04
CA LEU A 18 12.40 6.00 12.93
C LEU A 18 11.65 4.82 13.55
N VAL A 19 10.34 4.99 13.70
CA VAL A 19 9.44 3.93 14.10
C VAL A 19 9.40 2.94 12.94
N ALA A 20 10.38 2.03 12.90
CA ALA A 20 10.36 0.92 11.99
C ALA A 20 9.09 0.11 12.30
N ALA A 21 8.25 -0.09 11.28
CA ALA A 21 7.10 -0.98 11.42
C ALA A 21 7.60 -2.31 11.99
N GLY A 22 6.98 -2.78 13.07
CA GLY A 22 7.38 -4.05 13.68
C GLY A 22 7.27 -5.18 12.66
N PRO A 23 8.04 -6.28 12.81
CA PRO A 23 8.02 -7.40 11.86
C PRO A 23 6.61 -7.97 11.60
N TYR A 24 5.72 -7.88 12.59
CA TYR A 24 4.32 -8.27 12.45
C TYR A 24 3.50 -7.34 11.56
N GLU A 25 3.72 -6.01 11.64
CA GLU A 25 3.07 -5.05 10.75
C GLU A 25 3.52 -5.25 9.30
N THR A 26 4.80 -5.57 9.08
CA THR A 26 5.32 -5.93 7.76
C THR A 26 4.66 -7.21 7.24
N LEU A 27 4.51 -8.24 8.07
CA LEU A 27 3.81 -9.46 7.69
C LEU A 27 2.35 -9.18 7.30
N GLN A 28 1.63 -8.42 8.12
CA GLN A 28 0.23 -8.04 7.84
C GLN A 28 0.10 -7.21 6.56
N PHE A 29 1.06 -6.33 6.29
CA PHE A 29 1.11 -5.63 5.01
C PHE A 29 1.28 -6.58 3.83
N THR A 30 2.25 -7.51 3.89
CA THR A 30 2.50 -8.48 2.83
C THR A 30 1.29 -9.39 2.59
N LEU A 31 0.63 -9.87 3.64
CA LEU A 31 -0.58 -10.70 3.52
C LEU A 31 -1.73 -9.96 2.82
N ARG A 32 -1.98 -8.70 3.20
CA ARG A 32 -3.00 -7.87 2.53
C ARG A 32 -2.66 -7.65 1.06
N GLN A 33 -1.39 -7.40 0.74
CA GLN A 33 -0.95 -7.22 -0.63
C GLN A 33 -1.16 -8.50 -1.45
N GLN A 34 -0.84 -9.66 -0.89
CA GLN A 34 -1.06 -10.95 -1.53
C GLN A 34 -2.55 -11.20 -1.79
N GLN A 35 -3.41 -10.95 -0.80
CA GLN A 35 -4.86 -11.09 -0.95
C GLN A 35 -5.40 -10.21 -2.09
N ILE A 36 -4.98 -8.94 -2.17
CA ILE A 36 -5.40 -8.05 -3.28
C ILE A 36 -4.94 -8.62 -4.62
N THR A 37 -3.70 -9.08 -4.73
CA THR A 37 -3.17 -9.66 -5.98
C THR A 37 -3.95 -10.89 -6.41
N ASP A 38 -4.25 -11.80 -5.49
CA ASP A 38 -5.00 -13.03 -5.77
C ASP A 38 -6.45 -12.72 -6.20
N ASP A 39 -7.11 -11.78 -5.51
CA ASP A 39 -8.47 -11.37 -5.85
C ASP A 39 -8.51 -10.64 -7.21
N LEU A 40 -7.49 -9.83 -7.54
CA LEU A 40 -7.36 -9.21 -8.86
C LEU A 40 -7.15 -10.27 -9.95
N ARG A 41 -6.29 -11.26 -9.70
CA ARG A 41 -6.04 -12.37 -10.61
C ARG A 41 -7.33 -13.13 -10.89
N GLN A 42 -8.09 -13.46 -9.86
CA GLN A 42 -9.38 -14.15 -9.99
C GLN A 42 -10.40 -13.30 -10.75
N LYS A 43 -10.62 -12.05 -10.33
CA LYS A 43 -11.62 -11.14 -10.92
C LYS A 43 -11.36 -10.90 -12.40
N CYS A 44 -10.10 -10.66 -12.76
CA CYS A 44 -9.71 -10.30 -14.12
C CYS A 44 -9.27 -11.50 -14.95
N GLN A 45 -9.44 -12.73 -14.43
CA GLN A 45 -9.12 -13.98 -15.11
C GLN A 45 -7.67 -13.97 -15.65
N ILE A 46 -6.74 -13.46 -14.85
CA ILE A 46 -5.33 -13.37 -15.23
C ILE A 46 -4.70 -14.76 -15.09
N PRO A 47 -4.02 -15.29 -16.13
CA PRO A 47 -3.41 -16.60 -16.05
C PRO A 47 -2.39 -16.72 -14.92
N PRO A 48 -2.22 -17.89 -14.29
CA PRO A 48 -1.21 -18.10 -13.24
C PRO A 48 0.22 -17.98 -13.76
N ALA A 49 0.44 -18.10 -15.08
CA ALA A 49 1.72 -17.82 -15.72
C ALA A 49 2.11 -16.33 -15.67
N TYR A 50 1.15 -15.43 -15.40
CA TYR A 50 1.41 -14.01 -15.18
C TYR A 50 1.93 -13.80 -13.76
N SER A 51 3.19 -13.35 -13.65
CA SER A 51 3.80 -13.03 -12.36
C SER A 51 3.04 -11.90 -11.66
N ASP A 52 3.09 -11.89 -10.32
CA ASP A 52 2.50 -10.82 -9.51
C ASP A 52 3.03 -9.44 -9.92
N GLU A 53 4.32 -9.36 -10.27
CA GLU A 53 4.91 -8.12 -10.77
C GLU A 53 4.31 -7.70 -12.12
N LYS A 54 4.18 -8.63 -13.09
CA LYS A 54 3.57 -8.32 -14.39
C LYS A 54 2.12 -7.86 -14.21
N LEU A 55 1.36 -8.51 -13.32
CA LEU A 55 -0.01 -8.10 -12.96
C LEU A 55 -0.03 -6.67 -12.42
N ARG A 56 0.81 -6.35 -11.43
CA ARG A 56 0.88 -5.00 -10.85
C ARG A 56 1.23 -3.95 -11.89
N GLN A 57 2.21 -4.24 -12.74
CA GLN A 57 2.59 -3.36 -13.85
C GLN A 57 1.44 -3.15 -14.83
N THR A 58 0.63 -4.17 -15.15
CA THR A 58 -0.55 -4.01 -16.01
C THR A 58 -1.55 -3.03 -15.42
N PHE A 59 -1.82 -3.08 -14.10
CA PHE A 59 -2.70 -2.10 -13.44
C PHE A 59 -2.09 -0.69 -13.38
N LEU A 60 -0.78 -0.57 -13.18
CA LEU A 60 -0.08 0.72 -13.14
C LEU A 60 0.06 1.38 -14.52
N ASN A 61 0.07 0.58 -15.58
CA ASN A 61 0.26 1.06 -16.96
C ASN A 61 -1.06 1.25 -17.74
N ASP A 62 -2.21 0.86 -17.17
CA ASP A 62 -3.54 1.11 -17.77
C ASP A 62 -3.92 2.58 -17.67
N LYS A 63 -3.46 3.39 -18.62
CA LYS A 63 -3.73 4.84 -18.66
C LYS A 63 -5.21 5.19 -18.66
N GLN A 64 -6.07 4.31 -19.18
CA GLN A 64 -7.50 4.57 -19.28
C GLN A 64 -8.17 4.54 -17.90
N ASN A 65 -7.82 3.56 -17.07
CA ASN A 65 -8.45 3.36 -15.76
C ASN A 65 -7.52 3.63 -14.57
N LEU A 66 -6.27 4.07 -14.79
CA LEU A 66 -5.24 4.24 -13.76
C LEU A 66 -5.75 4.98 -12.53
N LYS A 67 -6.31 6.18 -12.72
CA LYS A 67 -6.79 7.02 -11.60
C LYS A 67 -7.92 6.34 -10.82
N GLN A 68 -8.88 5.76 -11.52
CA GLN A 68 -10.02 5.08 -10.92
C GLN A 68 -9.55 3.85 -10.13
N ASN A 69 -8.76 2.99 -10.76
CA ASN A 69 -8.23 1.79 -10.13
C ASN A 69 -7.33 2.14 -8.94
N GLN A 70 -6.51 3.18 -9.02
CA GLN A 70 -5.70 3.64 -7.90
C GLN A 70 -6.57 4.05 -6.69
N LEU A 71 -7.63 4.84 -6.92
CA LEU A 71 -8.57 5.24 -5.86
C LEU A 71 -9.29 4.03 -5.27
N THR A 72 -9.83 3.15 -6.11
CA THR A 72 -10.56 1.96 -5.69
C THR A 72 -9.69 0.99 -4.91
N LEU A 73 -8.48 0.69 -5.39
CA LEU A 73 -7.54 -0.21 -4.73
C LEU A 73 -6.99 0.37 -3.42
N THR A 74 -6.78 1.68 -3.35
CA THR A 74 -6.41 2.35 -2.10
C THR A 74 -7.52 2.21 -1.07
N ALA A 75 -8.78 2.43 -1.47
CA ALA A 75 -9.92 2.24 -0.58
C ALA A 75 -10.12 0.77 -0.16
N ALA A 76 -9.89 -0.19 -1.07
CA ALA A 76 -9.93 -1.61 -0.77
C ALA A 76 -8.85 -2.00 0.27
N ALA A 77 -7.61 -1.52 0.08
CA ALA A 77 -6.52 -1.74 1.02
C ALA A 77 -6.84 -1.13 2.40
N GLN A 78 -7.47 0.06 2.44
CA GLN A 78 -7.92 0.67 3.68
C GLN A 78 -9.01 -0.16 4.38
N ALA A 79 -9.96 -0.71 3.62
CA ALA A 79 -10.98 -1.61 4.17
C ALA A 79 -10.36 -2.87 4.79
N LEU A 80 -9.39 -3.51 4.12
CA LEU A 80 -8.64 -4.64 4.70
C LEU A 80 -7.87 -4.26 5.97
N ARG A 81 -7.27 -3.06 6.02
CA ARG A 81 -6.61 -2.56 7.24
C ARG A 81 -7.60 -2.39 8.38
N ASN A 82 -8.82 -1.96 8.09
CA ASN A 82 -9.90 -1.77 9.05
C ASN A 82 -10.69 -3.06 9.35
N GLN A 83 -10.31 -4.21 8.78
CA GLN A 83 -11.03 -5.48 8.87
C GLN A 83 -12.48 -5.41 8.36
N ASP A 84 -12.78 -4.45 7.48
CA ASP A 84 -14.09 -4.25 6.87
C ASP A 84 -14.21 -5.06 5.57
N ASN A 85 -14.46 -6.37 5.74
CA ASN A 85 -14.59 -7.30 4.62
C ASN A 85 -15.75 -6.96 3.65
N PRO A 86 -16.95 -6.50 4.12
CA PRO A 86 -18.00 -6.03 3.22
C PRO A 86 -17.54 -4.88 2.32
N ALA A 87 -16.97 -3.82 2.89
CA ALA A 87 -16.48 -2.68 2.10
C ALA A 87 -15.36 -3.10 1.15
N TYR A 88 -14.45 -3.98 1.60
CA TYR A 88 -13.40 -4.54 0.74
C TYR A 88 -13.98 -5.20 -0.52
N ARG A 89 -14.93 -6.13 -0.35
CA ARG A 89 -15.56 -6.82 -1.48
C ARG A 89 -16.28 -5.86 -2.42
N GLU A 90 -16.96 -4.86 -1.88
CA GLU A 90 -17.62 -3.81 -2.66
C GLU A 90 -16.61 -3.04 -3.51
N ARG A 91 -15.47 -2.61 -2.94
CA ARG A 91 -14.43 -1.91 -3.69
C ARG A 91 -13.79 -2.81 -4.74
N MET A 92 -13.49 -4.07 -4.42
CA MET A 92 -12.95 -5.01 -5.40
C MET A 92 -13.90 -5.25 -6.57
N ALA A 93 -15.21 -5.25 -6.36
CA ALA A 93 -16.19 -5.34 -7.44
C ALA A 93 -16.10 -4.15 -8.42
N GLN A 94 -15.73 -2.96 -7.95
CA GLN A 94 -15.62 -1.73 -8.73
C GLN A 94 -14.29 -1.58 -9.50
N VAL A 95 -13.31 -2.46 -9.26
CA VAL A 95 -12.05 -2.45 -10.00
C VAL A 95 -12.32 -2.75 -11.47
N VAL A 96 -11.75 -1.95 -12.38
CA VAL A 96 -11.83 -2.19 -13.82
C VAL A 96 -10.62 -3.02 -14.24
N CYS A 97 -10.88 -4.15 -14.91
CA CYS A 97 -9.82 -5.01 -15.40
C CYS A 97 -9.10 -4.36 -16.58
N PRO A 98 -7.77 -4.18 -16.50
CA PRO A 98 -7.01 -3.61 -17.60
C PRO A 98 -6.97 -4.59 -18.79
N PRO A 99 -6.76 -4.09 -20.03
CA PRO A 99 -6.59 -4.96 -21.19
C PRO A 99 -5.41 -5.90 -20.96
N GLN A 100 -5.62 -7.19 -21.16
CA GLN A 100 -4.53 -8.16 -21.10
C GLN A 100 -3.68 -7.99 -22.37
N THR A 101 -2.45 -7.50 -22.19
CA THR A 101 -1.46 -7.44 -23.26
C THR A 101 -0.78 -8.80 -23.34
N ASP A 102 -0.90 -9.49 -24.49
CA ASP A 102 -0.17 -10.73 -24.79
C ASP A 102 1.35 -10.56 -24.58
#